data_AF-A0A9N7Z6R1-F1
#
_entry.id   AF-A0A9N7Z6R1-F1
#
_cell.length_a   1.000
_cell.length_b   1.000
_cell.length_c   1.000
_cell.angle_alpha   90.00
_cell.angle_beta   90.00
_cell.angle_gamma   90.00
#
_symmetry.space_group_name_H-M   'P 1'
#
loop_
_entity.id
_entity.type
_entity.pdbx_description
1 polymer ?
#
loop_
_entity_poly.entity_id
_entity_poly.type
_entity_poly.pdbx_seq_one_letter_code
_entity_poly.pdbx_strand_id
1 'polypeptide(L)'
;MDVEEKLQFNFTVCISNLFGDYNNVLQFAQTLEMYRLLGVGRVVIYKSSCGAELERLLKIYSQDGFLEIVPWPIQQHLNPSKGWLFSKDGGDVHYFGQLATLNECIYRPMERSRYVLLNDIDEIIMPYQHDNLMSMMNMLQEQHPNTGAFLIKNHIFPPKHFEPSGRFHLPQWNGLPGVNIFWSTSTGRNSA
;
A
#
# COMPACT_ATOMS: atom_id res chain seq x y z
N MET A 1 -32.74 -17.73 -5.76
CA MET A 1 -32.60 -17.48 -4.31
C MET A 1 -31.12 -17.39 -4.10
N ASP A 2 -30.57 -16.24 -4.47
CA ASP A 2 -29.14 -16.02 -4.55
C ASP A 2 -28.62 -15.85 -3.13
N VAL A 3 -27.84 -16.83 -2.67
CA VAL A 3 -27.00 -16.62 -1.50
C VAL A 3 -25.98 -15.59 -1.95
N GLU A 4 -26.18 -14.33 -1.57
CA GLU A 4 -25.18 -13.29 -1.72
C GLU A 4 -23.95 -13.78 -0.97
N GLU A 5 -22.98 -14.32 -1.71
CA GLU A 5 -21.77 -14.88 -1.15
C GLU A 5 -21.04 -13.71 -0.47
N LYS A 6 -21.14 -13.66 0.86
CA LYS A 6 -20.66 -12.51 1.62
C LYS A 6 -19.15 -12.46 1.48
N LEU A 7 -18.67 -11.56 0.62
CA LEU A 7 -17.26 -11.30 0.41
C LEU A 7 -16.57 -11.08 1.76
N GLN A 8 -15.39 -11.67 1.92
CA GLN A 8 -14.65 -11.67 3.18
C GLN A 8 -14.18 -10.26 3.57
N PHE A 9 -13.81 -9.44 2.59
CA PHE A 9 -13.26 -8.11 2.81
C PHE A 9 -13.96 -7.06 1.93
N ASN A 10 -14.11 -5.84 2.44
CA ASN A 10 -14.52 -4.71 1.60
C ASN A 10 -13.39 -4.28 0.66
N PHE A 11 -12.16 -4.25 1.18
CA PHE A 11 -10.98 -3.82 0.44
C PHE A 11 -9.81 -4.76 0.71
N THR A 12 -9.11 -5.14 -0.36
CA THR A 12 -7.75 -5.69 -0.31
C THR A 12 -6.79 -4.71 -0.98
N VAL A 13 -5.68 -4.39 -0.32
CA VAL A 13 -4.58 -3.63 -0.95
C VAL A 13 -3.53 -4.60 -1.47
N CYS A 14 -3.22 -4.49 -2.76
CA CYS A 14 -2.10 -5.14 -3.40
C CYS A 14 -0.93 -4.19 -3.45
N ILE A 15 0.10 -4.49 -2.65
CA ILE A 15 1.37 -3.78 -2.66
C ILE A 15 2.31 -4.51 -3.60
N SER A 16 3.07 -3.73 -4.37
CA SER A 16 4.13 -4.23 -5.23
C SER A 16 5.24 -4.97 -4.46
N ASN A 17 6.27 -5.40 -5.17
CA ASN A 17 7.30 -6.26 -4.60
C ASN A 17 8.22 -5.52 -3.61
N LEU A 18 8.49 -6.15 -2.46
CA LEU A 18 9.46 -5.71 -1.47
C LEU A 18 10.83 -6.32 -1.81
N PHE A 19 11.81 -5.46 -2.10
CA PHE A 19 13.15 -5.86 -2.53
C PHE A 19 14.22 -4.90 -2.00
N GLY A 20 15.50 -5.24 -2.24
CA GLY A 20 16.62 -4.33 -2.01
C GLY A 20 16.86 -4.01 -0.54
N ASP A 21 16.48 -4.93 0.34
CA ASP A 21 16.64 -4.82 1.79
C ASP A 21 15.93 -3.58 2.36
N TYR A 22 14.81 -3.19 1.74
CA TYR A 22 13.94 -2.12 2.20
C TYR A 22 13.65 -2.25 3.70
N ASN A 23 13.82 -1.15 4.44
CA ASN A 23 13.75 -1.16 5.90
C ASN A 23 13.10 0.11 6.47
N ASN A 24 12.15 0.71 5.76
CA ASN A 24 11.41 1.89 6.24
C ASN A 24 10.27 1.47 7.19
N VAL A 25 10.64 0.99 8.37
CA VAL A 25 9.74 0.36 9.35
C VAL A 25 8.64 1.31 9.82
N LEU A 26 8.99 2.56 10.15
CA LEU A 26 8.02 3.52 10.66
C LEU A 26 6.93 3.86 9.63
N GLN A 27 7.32 4.17 8.39
CA GLN A 27 6.36 4.42 7.31
C GLN A 27 5.47 3.21 7.07
N PHE A 28 6.06 2.01 7.06
CA PHE A 28 5.32 0.78 6.79
C PHE A 28 4.23 0.56 7.86
N ALA A 29 4.60 0.66 9.14
CA ALA A 29 3.65 0.54 10.24
C ALA A 29 2.54 1.60 10.15
N GLN A 30 2.90 2.87 9.94
CA GLN A 30 1.93 3.96 9.84
C GLN A 30 0.97 3.76 8.67
N THR A 31 1.46 3.29 7.52
CA THR A 31 0.62 3.02 6.35
C THR A 31 -0.36 1.88 6.60
N LEU A 32 0.10 0.77 7.19
CA LEU A 32 -0.77 -0.36 7.52
C LEU A 32 -1.86 0.03 8.53
N GLU A 33 -1.53 0.82 9.55
CA GLU A 33 -2.52 1.34 10.50
C GLU A 33 -3.51 2.32 9.82
N MET A 34 -3.02 3.17 8.92
CA MET A 34 -3.91 4.05 8.14
C MET A 34 -4.87 3.25 7.25
N TYR A 35 -4.41 2.17 6.62
CA TYR A 35 -5.29 1.26 5.87
C TYR A 35 -6.37 0.65 6.75
N ARG A 36 -6.06 0.22 7.97
CA ARG A 36 -7.08 -0.27 8.94
C ARG A 36 -8.12 0.80 9.24
N LEU A 37 -7.68 2.01 9.57
CA LEU A 37 -8.57 3.15 9.86
C LEU A 37 -9.49 3.48 8.69
N LEU A 38 -8.99 3.33 7.46
CA LEU A 38 -9.72 3.58 6.23
C LEU A 38 -10.66 2.44 5.81
N GLY A 39 -10.68 1.32 6.56
CA GLY A 39 -11.57 0.18 6.33
C GLY A 39 -11.00 -0.92 5.44
N VAL A 40 -9.67 -0.94 5.22
CA VAL A 40 -9.00 -2.06 4.54
C VAL A 40 -9.05 -3.30 5.41
N GLY A 41 -9.46 -4.44 4.82
CA GLY A 41 -9.56 -5.71 5.53
C GLY A 41 -8.32 -6.59 5.38
N ARG A 42 -7.61 -6.48 4.26
CA ARG A 42 -6.45 -7.31 3.93
C ARG A 42 -5.42 -6.53 3.12
N VAL A 43 -4.15 -6.80 3.35
CA VAL A 43 -3.04 -6.33 2.54
C VAL A 43 -2.29 -7.55 2.02
N VAL A 44 -1.92 -7.56 0.75
CA VAL A 44 -1.10 -8.58 0.12
C VAL A 44 0.18 -7.92 -0.35
N ILE A 45 1.32 -8.47 0.03
CA ILE A 45 2.63 -8.01 -0.41
C ILE A 45 3.46 -9.16 -0.97
N TYR A 46 4.14 -8.89 -2.07
CA TYR A 46 5.16 -9.76 -2.63
C TYR A 46 6.50 -9.45 -2.00
N LYS A 47 7.26 -10.47 -1.59
CA LYS A 47 8.53 -10.26 -0.90
C LYS A 47 9.67 -11.05 -1.52
N SER A 48 10.66 -10.34 -2.07
CA SER A 48 11.97 -10.87 -2.40
C SER A 48 12.95 -10.75 -1.23
N SER A 49 13.15 -9.53 -0.70
CA SER A 49 14.00 -9.28 0.48
C SER A 49 13.56 -8.02 1.22
N CYS A 50 13.87 -7.94 2.52
CA CYS A 50 13.70 -6.75 3.34
C CYS A 50 14.67 -6.75 4.52
N GLY A 51 14.83 -5.59 5.17
CA GLY A 51 15.64 -5.46 6.37
C GLY A 51 15.07 -6.25 7.57
N ALA A 52 15.93 -6.53 8.56
CA ALA A 52 15.60 -7.40 9.68
C ALA A 52 14.52 -6.80 10.62
N GLU A 53 14.51 -5.49 10.78
CA GLU A 53 13.51 -4.78 11.57
C GLU A 53 12.15 -4.80 10.87
N LEU A 54 12.12 -4.60 9.55
CA LEU A 54 10.89 -4.73 8.77
C LEU A 54 10.38 -6.18 8.78
N GLU A 55 11.26 -7.18 8.66
CA GLU A 55 10.88 -8.60 8.74
C GLU A 55 10.10 -8.91 10.03
N ARG A 56 10.55 -8.36 11.18
CA ARG A 56 9.86 -8.53 12.47
C ARG A 56 8.48 -7.88 12.46
N LEU A 57 8.35 -6.68 11.88
CA LEU A 57 7.07 -5.98 11.75
C LEU A 57 6.09 -6.77 10.87
N LEU A 58 6.54 -7.23 9.69
CA LEU A 58 5.70 -7.98 8.75
C LEU A 58 5.17 -9.28 9.39
N LYS A 59 5.99 -9.95 10.20
CA LYS A 59 5.58 -11.15 10.95
C LYS A 59 4.42 -10.86 11.90
N ILE A 60 4.43 -9.73 12.61
CA ILE A 60 3.36 -9.34 13.53
C ILE A 60 2.03 -9.18 12.77
N TYR A 61 2.03 -8.41 11.67
CA TYR A 61 0.82 -8.19 10.87
C TYR A 61 0.34 -9.45 10.13
N SER A 62 1.26 -10.35 9.80
CA SER A 62 0.92 -11.63 9.19
C SER A 62 0.26 -12.59 10.19
N GLN A 63 0.74 -12.62 11.44
CA GLN A 63 0.14 -13.40 12.52
C GLN A 63 -1.27 -12.92 12.89
N ASP A 64 -1.50 -11.61 12.83
CA ASP A 64 -2.83 -11.00 13.01
C ASP A 64 -3.75 -11.19 11.79
N GLY A 65 -3.24 -11.77 10.70
CA GLY A 65 -4.04 -12.02 9.50
C GLY A 65 -4.42 -10.76 8.71
N PHE A 66 -3.83 -9.60 9.01
CA PHE A 66 -4.03 -8.40 8.21
C PHE A 66 -3.14 -8.39 6.96
N LEU A 67 -1.92 -8.92 7.08
CA LEU A 67 -0.94 -8.97 5.99
C LEU A 67 -0.73 -10.40 5.46
N GLU A 68 -0.92 -10.59 4.16
CA GLU A 68 -0.48 -11.76 3.42
C GLU A 68 0.89 -11.48 2.80
N ILE A 69 1.88 -12.32 3.12
CA ILE A 69 3.20 -12.23 2.51
C ILE A 69 3.32 -13.37 1.50
N VAL A 70 3.48 -13.02 0.23
CA VAL A 70 3.72 -13.98 -0.86
C VAL A 70 5.22 -13.99 -1.17
N PRO A 71 5.93 -15.12 -0.98
CA PRO A 71 7.34 -15.22 -1.36
C PRO A 71 7.53 -14.99 -2.86
N TRP A 72 8.49 -14.13 -3.21
CA TRP A 72 8.84 -13.82 -4.60
C TRP A 72 10.35 -13.95 -4.84
N PRO A 73 10.89 -15.19 -4.87
CA PRO A 73 12.32 -15.45 -5.00
C PRO A 73 12.81 -15.29 -6.45
N ILE A 74 12.38 -14.25 -7.16
CA ILE A 74 12.62 -14.08 -8.60
C ILE A 74 14.11 -14.07 -8.96
N GLN A 75 14.96 -13.59 -8.06
CA GLN A 75 16.42 -13.57 -8.20
C GLN A 75 17.04 -14.97 -8.31
N GLN A 76 16.35 -16.01 -7.86
CA GLN A 76 16.80 -17.40 -7.98
C GLN A 76 16.56 -17.97 -9.38
N HIS A 77 15.73 -17.31 -10.20
CA HIS A 77 15.27 -17.81 -11.50
C HIS A 77 15.63 -16.88 -12.66
N LEU A 78 15.66 -15.57 -12.42
CA LEU A 78 15.90 -14.53 -13.41
C LEU A 78 16.83 -13.46 -12.82
N ASN A 79 17.46 -12.66 -13.67
CA ASN A 79 18.16 -11.45 -13.28
C ASN A 79 17.21 -10.24 -13.37
N PRO A 80 16.51 -9.83 -12.29
CA PRO A 80 15.59 -8.70 -12.36
C PRO A 80 16.30 -7.38 -12.57
N SER A 81 15.67 -6.49 -13.35
CA SER A 81 16.07 -5.09 -13.41
C SER A 81 15.97 -4.47 -12.02
N LYS A 82 17.02 -3.73 -11.64
CA LYS A 82 17.07 -2.98 -10.37
C LYS A 82 16.43 -1.59 -10.45
N GLY A 83 16.09 -1.14 -11.66
CA GLY A 83 15.44 0.13 -11.90
C GLY A 83 14.33 0.04 -12.94
N TRP A 84 13.51 1.08 -12.98
CA TRP A 84 12.33 1.13 -13.85
C TRP A 84 12.69 1.37 -15.32
N LEU A 85 13.86 1.94 -15.61
CA LEU A 85 14.26 2.31 -16.96
C LEU A 85 15.10 1.19 -17.59
N PHE A 86 14.45 0.34 -18.38
CA PHE A 86 15.08 -0.84 -18.99
C PHE A 86 16.36 -0.53 -19.77
N SER A 87 16.39 0.56 -20.54
CA SER A 87 17.56 0.96 -21.33
C SER A 87 18.80 1.29 -20.47
N LYS A 88 18.61 1.58 -19.18
CA LYS A 88 19.68 1.87 -18.22
C LYS A 88 20.01 0.66 -17.35
N ASP A 89 18.98 -0.03 -16.87
CA ASP A 89 19.11 -1.01 -15.78
C ASP A 89 19.12 -2.47 -16.27
N GLY A 90 18.68 -2.73 -17.51
CA GLY A 90 18.71 -4.05 -18.15
C GLY A 90 17.87 -5.11 -17.44
N GLY A 91 18.34 -6.37 -17.43
CA GLY A 91 17.70 -7.49 -16.75
C GLY A 91 16.74 -8.31 -17.63
N ASP A 92 16.40 -9.51 -17.17
CA ASP A 92 15.49 -10.43 -17.87
C ASP A 92 14.02 -10.06 -17.64
N VAL A 93 13.74 -9.32 -16.56
CA VAL A 93 12.39 -8.94 -16.14
C VAL A 93 12.39 -7.53 -15.57
N HIS A 94 11.37 -6.76 -15.96
CA HIS A 94 11.22 -5.36 -15.56
C HIS A 94 11.01 -5.22 -14.03
N TYR A 95 11.77 -4.30 -13.44
CA TYR A 95 11.70 -3.81 -12.06
C TYR A 95 11.26 -4.85 -11.02
N PHE A 96 12.14 -5.81 -10.72
CA PHE A 96 11.87 -6.89 -9.76
C PHE A 96 10.57 -7.69 -9.99
N GLY A 97 10.03 -7.67 -11.22
CA GLY A 97 8.78 -8.34 -11.57
C GLY A 97 7.52 -7.62 -11.10
N GLN A 98 7.56 -6.31 -10.81
CA GLN A 98 6.42 -5.55 -10.26
C GLN A 98 5.11 -5.79 -11.02
N LEU A 99 5.14 -5.76 -12.35
CA LEU A 99 3.95 -6.01 -13.17
C LEU A 99 3.40 -7.43 -13.00
N ALA A 100 4.28 -8.43 -12.91
CA ALA A 100 3.87 -9.83 -12.70
C ALA A 100 3.23 -10.01 -11.33
N THR A 101 3.81 -9.42 -10.28
CA THR A 101 3.30 -9.51 -8.92
C THR A 101 1.96 -8.79 -8.76
N LEU A 102 1.79 -7.61 -9.37
CA LEU A 102 0.52 -6.87 -9.33
C LEU A 102 -0.57 -7.61 -10.09
N ASN A 103 -0.26 -8.17 -11.26
CA ASN A 103 -1.22 -8.95 -12.03
C ASN A 103 -1.69 -10.20 -11.27
N GLU A 104 -0.80 -10.98 -10.65
CA GLU A 104 -1.22 -12.11 -9.80
C GLU A 104 -2.09 -11.62 -8.64
N CYS A 105 -1.65 -10.54 -7.99
CA CYS A 105 -2.33 -10.03 -6.81
C CYS A 105 -3.78 -9.62 -7.10
N ILE A 106 -4.12 -9.16 -8.31
CA ILE A 106 -5.52 -8.85 -8.67
C ILE A 106 -6.41 -10.10 -8.60
N TYR A 107 -5.90 -11.26 -9.02
CA TYR A 107 -6.69 -12.50 -9.05
C TYR A 107 -6.88 -13.11 -7.66
N ARG A 108 -5.90 -12.95 -6.76
CA ARG A 108 -5.88 -13.57 -5.44
C ARG A 108 -7.07 -13.19 -4.51
N PRO A 109 -7.52 -11.93 -4.45
CA PRO A 109 -8.69 -11.50 -3.70
C PRO A 109 -9.97 -11.40 -4.56
N MET A 110 -9.94 -11.78 -5.85
CA MET A 110 -11.04 -11.56 -6.80
C MET A 110 -12.40 -12.05 -6.30
N GLU A 111 -12.44 -13.23 -5.66
CA GLU A 111 -13.68 -13.82 -5.09
C GLU A 111 -13.85 -13.52 -3.59
N ARG A 112 -12.94 -12.76 -2.98
CA ARG A 112 -12.91 -12.50 -1.53
C ARG A 112 -13.12 -11.05 -1.17
N SER A 113 -12.94 -10.13 -2.11
CA SER A 113 -12.91 -8.69 -1.85
C SER A 113 -13.82 -7.93 -2.78
N ARG A 114 -14.55 -6.96 -2.23
CA ARG A 114 -15.42 -6.10 -3.04
C ARG A 114 -14.64 -5.12 -3.91
N TYR A 115 -13.53 -4.60 -3.40
CA TYR A 115 -12.62 -3.72 -4.13
C TYR A 115 -11.17 -4.15 -3.92
N VAL A 116 -10.35 -3.96 -4.95
CA VAL A 116 -8.90 -4.18 -4.92
C VAL A 116 -8.20 -2.86 -5.20
N LEU A 117 -7.26 -2.47 -4.33
CA LEU A 117 -6.43 -1.28 -4.47
C LEU A 117 -5.05 -1.70 -4.95
N LEU A 118 -4.54 -1.02 -5.99
CA LEU A 118 -3.18 -1.22 -6.49
C LEU A 118 -2.35 0.00 -6.08
N ASN A 119 -1.71 -0.08 -4.92
CA ASN A 119 -0.98 1.05 -4.31
C ASN A 119 0.42 0.60 -3.92
N ASP A 120 1.40 1.49 -4.03
CA ASP A 120 2.69 1.29 -3.36
C ASP A 120 2.57 1.60 -1.84
N ILE A 121 3.52 1.10 -1.03
CA ILE A 121 3.46 1.23 0.44
C ILE A 121 3.59 2.68 0.94
N ASP A 122 4.10 3.58 0.11
CA ASP A 122 4.20 5.00 0.41
C ASP A 122 3.00 5.81 -0.13
N GLU A 123 1.98 5.14 -0.66
CA GLU A 123 0.77 5.75 -1.22
C GLU A 123 -0.49 5.41 -0.40
N ILE A 124 -1.23 6.45 -0.02
CA ILE A 124 -2.49 6.32 0.71
C ILE A 124 -3.57 7.09 -0.02
N ILE A 125 -4.64 6.39 -0.40
CA ILE A 125 -5.87 7.01 -0.89
C ILE A 125 -6.59 7.57 0.33
N MET A 126 -6.63 8.90 0.44
CA MET A 126 -7.27 9.60 1.56
C MET A 126 -8.58 10.26 1.12
N PRO A 127 -9.75 9.78 1.56
CA PRO A 127 -11.02 10.47 1.34
C PRO A 127 -11.05 11.82 2.07
N TYR A 128 -11.39 12.89 1.37
CA TYR A 128 -11.48 14.24 1.95
C TYR A 128 -12.90 14.61 2.40
N GLN A 129 -13.92 14.07 1.74
CA GLN A 129 -15.34 14.38 1.98
C GLN A 129 -16.10 13.24 2.67
N HIS A 130 -15.40 12.15 3.02
CA HIS A 130 -15.97 10.95 3.58
C HIS A 130 -15.07 10.39 4.69
N ASP A 131 -15.65 9.67 5.64
CA ASP A 131 -14.90 9.17 6.81
C ASP A 131 -13.97 7.99 6.49
N ASN A 132 -14.26 7.23 5.43
CA ASN A 132 -13.53 6.03 5.05
C ASN A 132 -13.69 5.69 3.56
N LEU A 133 -12.94 4.69 3.08
CA LEU A 133 -12.98 4.27 1.68
C LEU A 133 -14.35 3.75 1.27
N MET A 134 -15.05 3.02 2.14
CA MET A 134 -16.35 2.42 1.81
C MET A 134 -17.40 3.49 1.51
N SER A 135 -17.48 4.54 2.35
CA SER A 135 -18.38 5.67 2.14
C SER A 135 -18.08 6.42 0.85
N MET A 136 -16.80 6.62 0.52
CA MET A 136 -16.38 7.21 -0.75
C MET A 136 -16.78 6.31 -1.93
N MET A 137 -16.53 5.01 -1.85
CA MET A 137 -16.84 4.07 -2.93
C MET A 137 -18.34 3.89 -3.15
N ASN A 138 -19.17 3.94 -2.10
CA ASN A 138 -20.62 3.91 -2.26
C ASN A 138 -21.10 5.07 -3.13
N MET A 139 -20.65 6.30 -2.84
CA MET A 139 -20.98 7.48 -3.63
C MET A 139 -20.47 7.36 -5.07
N LEU A 140 -19.22 6.93 -5.26
CA LEU A 140 -18.63 6.77 -6.60
C LEU A 140 -19.34 5.70 -7.43
N GLN A 141 -19.73 4.58 -6.82
CA GLN A 141 -20.46 3.51 -7.50
C GLN A 141 -21.89 3.93 -7.87
N GLU A 142 -22.56 4.71 -7.02
CA GLU A 142 -23.88 5.29 -7.33
C GLU A 142 -23.80 6.24 -8.54
N GLN A 143 -22.76 7.08 -8.61
CA GLN A 143 -22.54 7.99 -9.73
C GLN A 143 -22.10 7.29 -11.01
N HIS A 144 -21.41 6.15 -10.88
CA HIS A 144 -20.80 5.42 -11.99
C HIS A 144 -21.10 3.91 -11.92
N PRO A 145 -22.37 3.48 -12.08
CA PRO A 145 -22.81 2.11 -11.77
C PRO A 145 -22.20 1.01 -12.66
N ASN A 146 -21.75 1.36 -13.88
CA ASN A 146 -21.17 0.42 -14.84
C ASN A 146 -19.63 0.45 -14.88
N THR A 147 -18.99 1.12 -13.91
CA THR A 147 -17.54 1.25 -13.84
C THR A 147 -16.92 0.06 -13.12
N GLY A 148 -15.96 -0.61 -13.78
CA GLY A 148 -15.19 -1.71 -13.19
C GLY A 148 -13.86 -1.28 -12.55
N ALA A 149 -13.41 -0.04 -12.79
CA ALA A 149 -12.16 0.48 -12.25
C ALA A 149 -12.24 1.99 -12.01
N PHE A 150 -11.77 2.43 -10.85
CA PHE A 150 -11.69 3.84 -10.48
C PHE A 150 -10.23 4.29 -10.49
N LEU A 151 -9.93 5.35 -11.25
CA LEU A 151 -8.60 5.93 -11.30
C LEU A 151 -8.52 7.09 -10.31
N ILE A 152 -7.59 7.01 -9.37
CA ILE A 152 -7.39 8.03 -8.34
C ILE A 152 -6.11 8.79 -8.66
N LYS A 153 -6.21 10.11 -8.68
CA LYS A 153 -5.07 10.98 -8.98
C LYS A 153 -4.07 10.96 -7.81
N ASN A 154 -2.83 10.61 -8.10
CA ASN A 154 -1.74 10.69 -7.14
C ASN A 154 -1.25 12.15 -6.96
N HIS A 155 -0.92 12.51 -5.72
CA HIS A 155 -0.35 13.80 -5.34
C HIS A 155 0.85 13.57 -4.42
N ILE A 156 2.05 13.95 -4.88
CA ILE A 156 3.29 13.78 -4.14
C ILE A 156 3.57 15.03 -3.31
N PHE A 157 3.74 14.86 -2.00
CA PHE A 157 4.16 15.95 -1.12
C PHE A 157 5.66 16.22 -1.25
N PRO A 158 6.10 17.50 -1.31
CA PRO A 158 7.52 17.82 -1.31
C PRO A 158 8.19 17.31 -0.01
N PRO A 159 9.39 16.72 -0.08
CA PRO A 159 10.09 16.16 1.08
C PRO A 159 10.54 17.21 2.11
N LYS A 160 10.35 18.51 1.80
CA LYS A 160 10.75 19.65 2.63
C LYS A 160 9.57 20.38 3.29
N HIS A 161 8.34 19.88 3.12
CA HIS A 161 7.18 20.49 3.74
C HIS A 161 6.86 19.76 5.04
N PHE A 162 7.04 20.44 6.16
CA PHE A 162 6.91 19.87 7.49
C PHE A 162 5.77 20.53 8.25
N GLU A 163 5.05 19.74 9.05
CA GLU A 163 4.11 20.23 10.03
C GLU A 163 4.86 21.05 11.09
N PRO A 164 4.59 22.36 11.21
CA PRO A 164 5.45 23.27 11.97
C PRO A 164 5.27 23.16 13.49
N SER A 165 4.17 22.60 13.99
CA SER A 165 3.93 22.47 15.43
C SER A 165 4.78 21.38 16.10
N GLY A 166 5.36 20.48 15.32
CA GLY A 166 6.13 19.35 15.84
C GLY A 166 5.27 18.31 16.57
N ARG A 167 3.93 18.38 16.47
CA ARG A 167 3.00 17.47 17.17
C ARG A 167 3.20 15.99 16.82
N PHE A 168 3.81 15.71 15.67
CA PHE A 168 4.14 14.36 15.20
C PHE A 168 5.61 13.98 15.42
N HIS A 169 6.40 14.83 16.10
CA HIS A 169 7.73 14.48 16.57
C HIS A 169 7.62 13.75 17.91
N LEU A 170 7.48 12.43 17.84
CA LEU A 170 7.33 11.58 19.01
C LEU A 170 8.67 10.92 19.38
N PRO A 171 9.25 11.18 20.57
CA PRO A 171 10.57 10.66 20.95
C PRO A 171 10.71 9.15 20.86
N GLN A 172 9.61 8.41 21.09
CA GLN A 172 9.56 6.95 20.95
C GLN A 172 9.86 6.45 19.53
N TRP A 173 9.80 7.31 18.52
CA TRP A 173 10.07 6.96 17.12
C TRP A 173 11.51 7.28 16.68
N ASN A 174 12.31 7.98 17.50
CA ASN A 174 13.65 8.46 17.13
C ASN A 174 14.68 7.35 16.84
N GLY A 175 14.38 6.10 17.15
CA GLY A 175 15.24 4.93 16.88
C GLY A 175 14.66 3.94 15.86
N LEU A 176 13.49 4.23 15.28
CA LEU A 176 12.87 3.35 14.29
C LEU A 176 13.41 3.70 12.89
N PRO A 177 13.89 2.72 12.12
CA PRO A 177 14.25 2.95 10.72
C PRO A 177 13.05 3.49 9.93
N GLY A 178 13.29 4.53 9.13
CA GLY A 178 12.28 5.05 8.21
C GLY A 178 11.91 6.52 8.40
N VAL A 179 10.86 6.92 7.69
CA VAL A 179 10.29 8.27 7.71
C VAL A 179 8.91 8.27 8.36
N ASN A 180 8.55 9.41 8.95
CA ASN A 180 7.24 9.60 9.54
C ASN A 180 6.31 10.29 8.53
N ILE A 181 5.27 9.58 8.07
CA ILE A 181 4.36 10.10 7.03
C ILE A 181 3.47 11.24 7.51
N PHE A 182 3.31 11.41 8.83
CA PHE A 182 2.51 12.52 9.38
C PHE A 182 3.26 13.85 9.36
N TRP A 183 4.56 13.85 9.09
CA TRP A 183 5.33 15.09 9.03
C TRP A 183 4.96 15.95 7.83
N SER A 184 4.46 15.36 6.75
CA SER A 184 4.05 16.09 5.54
C SER A 184 2.57 16.51 5.53
N THR A 185 1.81 16.28 6.61
CA THR A 185 0.42 16.75 6.68
C THR A 185 0.42 18.26 6.94
N SER A 186 0.30 19.06 5.89
CA SER A 186 -0.16 20.44 6.07
C SER A 186 -1.62 20.38 6.52
N THR A 187 -1.97 21.10 7.58
CA THR A 187 -3.37 21.40 7.83
C THR A 187 -3.87 22.19 6.64
N GLY A 188 -4.63 21.56 5.75
CA GLY A 188 -5.42 22.24 4.72
C GLY A 188 -6.55 23.06 5.34
N ARG A 189 -6.21 24.00 6.23
CA ARG A 189 -7.07 25.13 6.57
C ARG A 189 -6.57 26.31 5.74
N ASN A 190 -7.43 26.71 4.81
CA ASN A 190 -7.38 27.89 3.96
C ASN A 190 -6.56 27.75 2.67
N SER A 191 -7.27 27.43 1.58
CA SER A 191 -7.26 28.22 0.34
C SER A 191 -8.56 27.91 -0.41
N ALA A 192 -9.26 28.99 -0.81
CA ALA A 192 -10.59 29.09 -1.41
C ALA A 192 -11.01 28.03 -2.45
#